data_AF-A3TGP2-F1
#
_entry.id   AF-A3TGP2-F1
#
_cell.length_a   1.000
_cell.length_b   1.000
_cell.length_c   1.000
_cell.angle_alpha   90.00
_cell.angle_beta   90.00
_cell.angle_gamma   90.00
#
_symmetry.space_group_name_H-M   'P 1'
#
loop_
_entity.id
_entity.type
_entity.pdbx_description
1 polymer ?
#
loop_
_entity_poly.entity_id
_entity_poly.type
_entity_poly.pdbx_seq_one_letter_code
_entity_poly.pdbx_strand_id
1 'polypeptide(L)'
;MSDPILELLAAPPNPSMVVDETAVYAGGRRRLRRRTLRRSAVGVVGVVGVAAIAFGALGTDFGTDALPAGPSPTASSSGRVSAELLDGRYAVEVIPGAGKDQPNVIFSSITNGKRTQLAGSSASSDVVSLGTGSGADGVMLGTAPAGATGLLTITRPSSGGIRPSSGGMTTDQQRLPGTDYQAIALDFEKVGDVSNYVDTIWMNTSGEVRDARGNRLPSTAIGTGETFFVAHDSGVMGVFNPGGGSTRPLSDGQTTTLGTGEKADGGPWAWRSVTLLPEGSKEVSFEWVNADSGAGDVITKPIPGGVVAWAQASAPSTSTGPTVRSVTWLDVVGTRHTEVVK
;
A
#
# COMPACT_ATOMS: atom_id res chain seq x y z
N MET A 1 -58.57 4.66 -26.82
CA MET A 1 -57.97 5.00 -25.52
C MET A 1 -56.75 4.12 -25.38
N SER A 2 -55.58 4.71 -25.58
CA SER A 2 -54.27 4.05 -25.53
C SER A 2 -53.88 3.81 -24.06
N ASP A 3 -53.30 2.64 -23.82
CA ASP A 3 -52.92 2.15 -22.50
C ASP A 3 -51.67 2.90 -21.98
N PRO A 4 -51.75 3.69 -20.90
CA PRO A 4 -50.67 4.56 -20.43
C PRO A 4 -49.43 3.79 -19.93
N ILE A 5 -49.54 2.47 -19.76
CA ILE A 5 -48.43 1.60 -19.35
C ILE A 5 -47.50 1.29 -20.53
N LEU A 6 -48.02 1.21 -21.76
CA LEU A 6 -47.21 0.92 -22.95
C LEU A 6 -46.40 2.14 -23.43
N GLU A 7 -46.81 3.35 -23.07
CA GLU A 7 -46.11 4.60 -23.40
C GLU A 7 -44.87 4.84 -22.51
N LEU A 8 -44.87 4.27 -21.30
CA LEU A 8 -43.75 4.32 -20.34
C LEU A 8 -42.60 3.36 -20.69
N LEU A 9 -42.85 2.34 -21.53
CA LEU A 9 -41.85 1.37 -21.98
C LEU A 9 -41.19 1.74 -23.32
N ALA A 10 -41.66 2.77 -24.01
CA ALA A 10 -41.17 3.19 -25.32
C ALA A 10 -40.27 4.44 -25.29
N ALA A 11 -40.01 5.03 -24.12
CA ALA A 11 -39.13 6.19 -24.00
C ALA A 11 -37.65 5.77 -24.18
N PRO A 12 -36.91 6.32 -25.17
CA PRO A 12 -35.49 6.06 -25.30
C PRO A 12 -34.75 6.61 -24.07
N PRO A 13 -33.70 5.91 -23.58
CA PRO A 13 -32.96 6.36 -22.40
C PRO A 13 -32.30 7.71 -22.70
N ASN A 14 -32.59 8.71 -21.85
CA ASN A 14 -31.97 10.02 -21.90
C ASN A 14 -30.43 9.87 -21.72
N PRO A 15 -29.61 10.30 -22.69
CA PRO A 15 -28.15 10.20 -22.59
C PRO A 15 -27.60 11.40 -21.83
N SER A 16 -27.79 11.45 -20.52
CA SER A 16 -27.09 12.47 -19.69
C SER A 16 -26.82 12.08 -18.25
N MET A 17 -26.87 10.78 -17.91
CA MET A 17 -26.20 10.29 -16.70
C MET A 17 -24.77 9.90 -17.09
N VAL A 18 -23.87 10.89 -17.08
CA VAL A 18 -22.44 10.61 -16.97
C VAL A 18 -22.26 9.99 -15.59
N VAL A 19 -22.12 8.68 -15.57
CA VAL A 19 -21.68 7.95 -14.38
C VAL A 19 -20.25 8.43 -14.13
N ASP A 20 -20.07 9.17 -13.04
CA ASP A 20 -18.74 9.50 -12.53
C ASP A 20 -18.11 8.19 -12.03
N GLU A 21 -17.38 7.52 -12.92
CA GLU A 21 -16.71 6.25 -12.65
C GLU A 21 -15.74 6.38 -11.47
N THR A 22 -15.08 7.53 -11.33
CA THR A 22 -14.21 7.86 -10.18
C THR A 22 -14.99 7.89 -8.85
N ALA A 23 -16.20 8.43 -8.82
CA ALA A 23 -17.07 8.40 -7.65
C ALA A 23 -17.62 7.00 -7.36
N VAL A 24 -17.86 6.17 -8.38
CA VAL A 24 -18.33 4.79 -8.21
C VAL A 24 -17.23 3.86 -7.69
N TYR A 25 -15.98 4.01 -8.15
CA TYR A 25 -14.85 3.25 -7.61
C TYR A 25 -14.48 3.67 -6.17
N ALA A 26 -14.59 4.95 -5.83
CA ALA A 26 -14.42 5.43 -4.46
C ALA A 26 -15.58 4.99 -3.54
N GLY A 27 -16.82 4.97 -4.04
CA GLY A 27 -18.02 4.61 -3.29
C GLY A 27 -18.23 3.10 -3.10
N GLY A 28 -17.78 2.28 -4.05
CA GLY A 28 -17.93 0.82 -4.04
C GLY A 28 -17.21 0.12 -2.88
N ARG A 29 -16.10 0.71 -2.38
CA ARG A 29 -15.40 0.22 -1.19
C ARG A 29 -16.15 0.49 0.12
N ARG A 30 -17.14 1.39 0.13
CA ARG A 30 -17.79 1.92 1.36
C ARG A 30 -19.04 1.15 1.83
N ARG A 31 -19.49 0.09 1.13
CA ARG A 31 -20.81 -0.53 1.41
C ARG A 31 -20.83 -2.03 1.68
N LEU A 32 -19.73 -2.66 2.07
CA LEU A 32 -19.77 -4.03 2.59
C LEU A 32 -19.42 -4.12 4.08
N ARG A 33 -20.50 -3.96 4.87
CA ARG A 33 -20.89 -4.74 6.07
C ARG A 33 -20.41 -4.30 7.46
N ARG A 34 -21.32 -3.57 8.11
CA ARG A 34 -21.61 -3.65 9.56
C ARG A 34 -22.23 -5.00 9.94
N ARG A 35 -21.65 -5.71 10.91
CA ARG A 35 -22.28 -6.30 12.14
C ARG A 35 -21.41 -7.44 12.68
N THR A 36 -20.80 -7.25 13.85
CA THR A 36 -21.19 -7.95 15.09
C THR A 36 -20.35 -7.45 16.28
N LEU A 37 -21.05 -7.00 17.33
CA LEU A 37 -20.51 -6.75 18.67
C LEU A 37 -20.42 -8.08 19.42
N ARG A 38 -19.33 -8.34 20.15
CA ARG A 38 -19.35 -8.92 21.51
C ARG A 38 -17.98 -8.82 22.21
N ARG A 39 -18.09 -8.65 23.53
CA ARG A 39 -17.11 -8.26 24.56
C ARG A 39 -16.03 -9.30 24.88
N SER A 40 -15.05 -8.82 25.66
CA SER A 40 -14.17 -9.51 26.66
C SER A 40 -12.84 -10.04 26.10
N ALA A 41 -11.71 -10.04 26.79
CA ALA A 41 -11.20 -9.39 28.00
C ALA A 41 -9.71 -9.85 28.14
N VAL A 42 -8.84 -8.95 28.61
CA VAL A 42 -7.55 -9.18 29.32
C VAL A 42 -6.48 -10.09 28.69
N GLY A 43 -5.28 -9.54 28.49
CA GLY A 43 -4.05 -10.34 28.42
C GLY A 43 -2.90 -9.66 27.67
N VAL A 44 -2.28 -8.64 28.27
CA VAL A 44 -1.02 -8.06 27.78
C VAL A 44 0.11 -9.05 28.07
N VAL A 45 0.76 -9.57 27.02
CA VAL A 45 2.14 -10.07 27.10
C VAL A 45 2.87 -9.60 25.85
N GLY A 46 3.87 -8.74 26.07
CA GLY A 46 4.63 -8.09 25.02
C GLY A 46 5.53 -9.06 24.26
N VAL A 47 5.75 -8.75 22.98
CA VAL A 47 6.89 -9.25 22.22
C VAL A 47 7.41 -8.12 21.34
N VAL A 48 8.72 -7.89 21.49
CA VAL A 48 9.55 -6.94 20.75
C VAL A 48 9.75 -7.46 19.32
N GLY A 49 9.47 -6.61 18.32
CA GLY A 49 9.73 -6.87 16.91
C GLY A 49 9.87 -5.55 16.16
N VAL A 50 11.03 -5.34 15.54
CA VAL A 50 11.58 -4.09 15.02
C VAL A 50 10.68 -3.46 13.94
N ALA A 51 10.13 -2.27 14.23
CA ALA A 51 9.68 -1.17 13.34
C ALA A 51 8.53 -0.32 13.92
N ALA A 52 8.13 -0.53 15.19
CA ALA A 52 7.32 0.45 15.90
C ALA A 52 8.24 1.44 16.63
N ILE A 53 8.26 2.71 16.22
CA ILE A 53 8.71 3.76 17.14
C ILE A 53 7.68 3.75 18.27
N ALA A 54 8.08 3.25 19.44
CA ALA A 54 7.22 3.19 20.61
C ALA A 54 6.77 4.62 20.96
N PHE A 55 5.47 4.87 20.87
CA PHE A 55 4.91 6.14 21.32
C PHE A 55 5.02 6.25 22.84
N GLY A 56 5.47 7.41 23.30
CA GLY A 56 5.33 7.76 24.71
C GLY A 56 3.85 7.95 25.04
N ALA A 57 3.34 7.21 26.02
CA ALA A 57 2.06 7.52 26.66
C ALA A 57 2.23 8.84 27.42
N LEU A 58 1.98 9.97 26.76
CA LEU A 58 1.91 11.26 27.42
C LEU A 58 0.53 11.37 28.08
N GLY A 59 0.54 11.72 29.36
CA GLY A 59 -0.66 11.89 30.19
C GLY A 59 -1.65 12.90 29.60
N THR A 60 -2.90 12.76 30.03
CA THR A 60 -4.11 13.39 29.49
C THR A 60 -4.23 14.91 29.61
N ASP A 61 -3.14 15.65 29.86
CA ASP A 61 -3.19 17.09 30.09
C ASP A 61 -2.29 17.87 29.10
N PHE A 62 -2.79 18.02 27.87
CA PHE A 62 -2.48 19.19 27.04
C PHE A 62 -3.79 19.94 26.79
N GLY A 63 -3.81 21.20 27.21
CA GLY A 63 -4.99 22.04 27.34
C GLY A 63 -5.84 22.15 26.08
N THR A 64 -7.16 22.01 26.29
CA THR A 64 -8.36 22.64 25.69
C THR A 64 -8.45 23.11 24.23
N ASP A 65 -7.41 23.07 23.41
CA ASP A 65 -7.45 23.53 22.01
C ASP A 65 -7.40 22.35 21.03
N ALA A 66 -8.26 21.36 21.25
CA ALA A 66 -8.53 20.36 20.21
C ALA A 66 -9.36 21.02 19.11
N LEU A 67 -8.91 20.90 17.86
CA LEU A 67 -9.67 21.37 16.69
C LEU A 67 -11.07 20.71 16.68
N PRO A 68 -12.14 21.43 16.33
CA PRO A 68 -13.45 20.83 16.16
C PRO A 68 -13.38 19.73 15.09
N ALA A 69 -14.04 18.60 15.34
CA ALA A 69 -14.16 17.55 14.34
C ALA A 69 -14.94 18.06 13.12
N GLY A 70 -14.45 17.78 11.92
CA GLY A 70 -15.02 18.23 10.67
C GLY A 70 -14.33 17.57 9.46
N PRO A 71 -15.08 17.35 8.36
CA PRO A 71 -14.69 16.47 7.25
C PRO A 71 -13.56 17.02 6.36
N SER A 72 -12.83 18.04 6.80
CA SER A 72 -11.83 18.73 5.97
C SER A 72 -10.60 19.12 6.78
N PRO A 73 -9.43 19.18 6.15
CA PRO A 73 -8.25 19.65 6.84
C PRO A 73 -8.47 21.07 7.33
N THR A 74 -8.28 21.28 8.62
CA THR A 74 -8.46 22.60 9.26
C THR A 74 -7.11 23.08 9.76
N ALA A 75 -6.80 24.34 9.42
CA ALA A 75 -5.71 25.09 10.05
C ALA A 75 -6.32 25.96 11.15
N SER A 76 -5.86 25.79 12.40
CA SER A 76 -6.30 26.64 13.51
C SER A 76 -5.53 27.96 13.57
N SER A 77 -6.09 28.94 14.28
CA SER A 77 -5.36 30.15 14.71
C SER A 77 -4.15 29.84 15.60
N SER A 78 -4.07 28.64 16.20
CA SER A 78 -2.92 28.14 16.96
C SER A 78 -1.83 27.51 16.10
N GLY A 79 -1.96 27.54 14.78
CA GLY A 79 -0.96 27.05 13.84
C GLY A 79 -0.98 25.54 13.60
N ARG A 80 -1.91 24.78 14.21
CA ARG A 80 -2.01 23.32 14.01
C ARG A 80 -2.75 23.00 12.72
N VAL A 81 -2.31 21.96 12.02
CA VAL A 81 -2.95 21.42 10.81
C VAL A 81 -3.45 20.02 11.09
N SER A 82 -4.72 19.75 10.82
CA SER A 82 -5.33 18.44 11.06
C SER A 82 -5.88 17.83 9.79
N ALA A 83 -5.93 16.49 9.72
CA ALA A 83 -6.72 15.74 8.76
C ALA A 83 -7.46 14.59 9.45
N GLU A 84 -8.68 14.33 9.02
CA GLU A 84 -9.50 13.22 9.52
C GLU A 84 -9.37 12.00 8.61
N LEU A 85 -9.31 10.82 9.22
CA LEU A 85 -9.08 9.54 8.55
C LEU A 85 -10.19 8.54 8.91
N LEU A 86 -10.35 7.54 8.05
CA LEU A 86 -11.25 6.41 8.19
C LEU A 86 -12.68 6.85 8.48
N ASP A 87 -13.21 7.71 7.60
CA ASP A 87 -14.55 8.30 7.68
C ASP A 87 -14.78 9.16 8.94
N GLY A 88 -13.75 9.90 9.36
CA GLY A 88 -13.84 10.78 10.52
C GLY A 88 -13.81 10.04 11.86
N ARG A 89 -13.33 8.79 11.89
CA ARG A 89 -13.14 8.03 13.14
C ARG A 89 -11.85 8.41 13.87
N TYR A 90 -10.86 8.89 13.12
CA TYR A 90 -9.56 9.27 13.65
C TYR A 90 -9.11 10.61 13.07
N ALA A 91 -8.20 11.28 13.78
CA ALA A 91 -7.52 12.46 13.28
C ALA A 91 -6.02 12.37 13.53
N VAL A 92 -5.27 12.92 12.58
CA VAL A 92 -3.85 13.21 12.74
C VAL A 92 -3.71 14.73 12.73
N GLU A 93 -2.98 15.27 13.68
CA GLU A 93 -2.69 16.69 13.79
C GLU A 93 -1.18 16.89 13.79
N VAL A 94 -0.71 17.89 13.05
CA VAL A 94 0.68 18.33 13.03
C VAL A 94 0.76 19.75 13.57
N ILE A 95 1.76 20.01 14.41
CA ILE A 95 2.15 21.33 14.89
C ILE A 95 3.38 21.77 14.11
N PRO A 96 3.24 22.61 13.06
CA PRO A 96 4.35 23.14 12.28
C PRO A 96 5.33 23.91 13.19
N GLY A 97 6.63 23.70 12.99
CA GLY A 97 7.68 24.43 13.69
C GLY A 97 7.93 24.05 15.15
N ALA A 98 7.29 23.01 15.69
CA ALA A 98 7.64 22.47 17.00
C ALA A 98 9.10 21.94 17.01
N GLY A 99 9.81 22.15 18.13
CA GLY A 99 11.20 21.71 18.29
C GLY A 99 11.34 20.20 18.21
N LYS A 100 12.53 19.70 17.82
CA LYS A 100 12.83 18.27 17.60
C LYS A 100 12.55 17.34 18.80
N ASP A 101 12.41 17.91 20.00
CA ASP A 101 12.23 17.18 21.26
C ASP A 101 10.77 17.14 21.76
N GLN A 102 9.82 17.70 21.01
CA GLN A 102 8.38 17.64 21.34
C GLN A 102 7.62 16.83 20.29
N PRO A 103 6.56 16.09 20.70
CA PRO A 103 5.68 15.45 19.74
C PRO A 103 5.03 16.54 18.88
N ASN A 104 5.49 16.65 17.64
CA ASN A 104 4.91 17.56 16.65
C ASN A 104 3.74 16.91 15.91
N VAL A 105 3.45 15.64 16.16
CA VAL A 105 2.27 14.91 15.67
C VAL A 105 1.44 14.40 16.83
N ILE A 106 0.12 14.60 16.74
CA ILE A 106 -0.88 14.09 17.68
C ILE A 106 -1.85 13.19 16.93
N PHE A 107 -2.12 12.01 17.50
CA PHE A 107 -3.11 11.08 17.01
C PHE A 107 -4.32 11.07 17.94
N SER A 108 -5.52 11.16 17.38
CA SER A 108 -6.77 11.20 18.15
C SER A 108 -7.81 10.25 17.57
N SER A 109 -8.64 9.66 18.44
CA SER A 109 -9.93 9.09 18.04
C SER A 109 -11.01 10.17 18.09
N ILE A 110 -12.03 10.04 17.25
CA ILE A 110 -13.17 10.94 17.22
C ILE A 110 -14.42 10.15 17.59
N THR A 111 -15.05 10.51 18.70
CA THR A 111 -16.31 9.90 19.15
C THR A 111 -17.31 11.00 19.46
N ASN A 112 -18.48 10.97 18.82
CA ASN A 112 -19.53 11.99 18.97
C ASN A 112 -19.00 13.43 18.75
N GLY A 113 -18.12 13.62 17.76
CA GLY A 113 -17.50 14.91 17.46
C GLY A 113 -16.43 15.38 18.45
N LYS A 114 -16.14 14.60 19.49
CA LYS A 114 -15.08 14.88 20.47
C LYS A 114 -13.81 14.11 20.12
N ARG A 115 -12.68 14.82 20.07
CA ARG A 115 -11.35 14.24 19.91
C ARG A 115 -10.82 13.74 21.25
N THR A 116 -10.28 12.53 21.28
CA THR A 116 -9.57 11.96 22.42
C THR A 116 -8.19 11.54 21.95
N GLN A 117 -7.14 12.14 22.54
CA GLN A 117 -5.76 11.82 22.19
C GLN A 117 -5.46 10.35 22.50
N LEU A 118 -4.86 9.67 21.54
CA LEU A 118 -4.43 8.28 21.62
C LEU A 118 -2.93 8.17 21.88
N ALA A 119 -2.15 9.00 21.17
CA ALA A 119 -0.70 8.99 21.19
C ALA A 119 -0.13 10.28 20.58
N GLY A 120 1.19 10.46 20.66
CA GLY A 120 1.93 11.50 19.95
C GLY A 120 3.24 10.96 19.40
N SER A 121 3.75 11.58 18.34
CA SER A 121 5.01 11.23 17.68
C SER A 121 5.78 12.47 17.23
N SER A 122 7.03 12.27 16.86
CA SER A 122 7.81 13.21 16.06
C SER A 122 7.81 12.77 14.60
N ALA A 123 7.51 13.66 13.67
CA ALA A 123 7.59 13.42 12.23
C ALA A 123 8.84 14.04 11.62
N SER A 124 9.33 13.39 10.57
CA SER A 124 10.36 13.87 9.66
C SER A 124 9.81 13.81 8.24
N SER A 125 10.08 14.83 7.43
CA SER A 125 9.53 14.97 6.06
C SER A 125 9.99 13.87 5.10
N ASP A 126 10.98 13.06 5.51
CA ASP A 126 11.54 11.97 4.72
C ASP A 126 11.15 10.57 5.24
N VAL A 127 10.32 10.50 6.29
CA VAL A 127 10.03 9.26 7.04
C VAL A 127 8.54 8.99 7.05
N VAL A 128 8.17 7.73 6.88
CA VAL A 128 6.83 7.24 7.21
C VAL A 128 6.83 6.80 8.67
N SER A 129 6.09 7.52 9.51
CA SER A 129 5.96 7.22 10.93
C SER A 129 4.56 6.68 11.19
N LEU A 130 4.45 5.38 11.47
CA LEU A 130 3.22 4.70 11.86
C LEU A 130 3.34 4.13 13.27
N GLY A 131 2.21 4.02 13.97
CA GLY A 131 2.15 3.18 15.16
C GLY A 131 0.75 2.98 15.70
N THR A 132 0.68 2.29 16.83
CA THR A 132 -0.56 1.91 17.51
C THR A 132 -0.78 2.75 18.76
N GLY A 133 -1.96 3.35 18.87
CA GLY A 133 -2.40 4.03 20.10
C GLY A 133 -3.32 3.13 20.92
N SER A 134 -3.26 3.25 22.25
CA SER A 134 -4.27 2.62 23.12
C SER A 134 -5.65 3.18 22.77
N GLY A 135 -6.60 2.33 22.38
CA GLY A 135 -7.93 2.75 21.92
C GLY A 135 -8.11 2.83 20.40
N ALA A 136 -7.10 2.41 19.62
CA ALA A 136 -7.17 2.23 18.17
C ALA A 136 -6.93 0.76 17.78
N ASP A 137 -7.75 -0.15 18.31
CA ASP A 137 -7.62 -1.58 18.06
C ASP A 137 -7.73 -1.88 16.55
N GLY A 138 -6.72 -2.56 16.00
CA GLY A 138 -6.68 -2.90 14.58
C GLY A 138 -6.27 -1.76 13.66
N VAL A 139 -5.93 -0.59 14.20
CA VAL A 139 -5.60 0.60 13.40
C VAL A 139 -4.20 1.10 13.73
N MET A 140 -3.43 1.39 12.69
CA MET A 140 -2.20 2.18 12.80
C MET A 140 -2.44 3.58 12.25
N LEU A 141 -2.02 4.60 12.99
CA LEU A 141 -2.10 6.00 12.57
C LEU A 141 -0.69 6.56 12.43
N GLY A 142 -0.54 7.50 11.51
CA GLY A 142 0.78 8.01 11.19
C GLY A 142 0.82 9.21 10.28
N THR A 143 2.04 9.53 9.89
CA THR A 143 2.36 10.52 8.86
C THR A 143 3.28 9.91 7.82
N ALA A 144 3.16 10.38 6.59
CA ALA A 144 4.08 10.12 5.50
C ALA A 144 4.51 11.45 4.87
N PRO A 145 5.61 11.46 4.08
CA PRO A 145 5.98 12.61 3.28
C PRO A 145 4.85 13.05 2.35
N ALA A 146 4.61 14.36 2.22
CA ALA A 146 3.59 14.91 1.31
C ALA A 146 3.84 14.54 -0.16
N GLY A 147 5.10 14.30 -0.52
CA GLY A 147 5.52 13.86 -1.86
C GLY A 147 5.41 12.35 -2.10
N ALA A 148 4.95 11.55 -1.14
CA ALA A 148 4.75 10.11 -1.36
C ALA A 148 3.52 9.88 -2.24
N THR A 149 3.74 9.34 -3.44
CA THR A 149 2.72 9.08 -4.47
C THR A 149 2.20 7.64 -4.46
N GLY A 150 2.90 6.73 -3.76
CA GLY A 150 2.48 5.35 -3.58
C GLY A 150 2.98 4.81 -2.24
N LEU A 151 2.17 3.97 -1.59
CA LEU A 151 2.48 3.31 -0.32
C LEU A 151 2.14 1.82 -0.43
N LEU A 152 3.08 0.97 -0.02
CA LEU A 152 2.91 -0.47 0.10
C LEU A 152 3.23 -0.86 1.54
N THR A 153 2.26 -1.44 2.22
CA THR A 153 2.46 -1.96 3.58
C THR A 153 2.96 -3.38 3.51
N ILE A 154 4.06 -3.65 4.22
CA ILE A 154 4.64 -4.98 4.34
C ILE A 154 4.18 -5.59 5.66
N THR A 155 3.53 -6.74 5.57
CA THR A 155 3.18 -7.56 6.73
C THR A 155 3.88 -8.91 6.64
N ARG A 156 4.26 -9.47 7.79
CA ARG A 156 4.77 -10.84 7.89
C ARG A 156 3.78 -11.71 8.66
N PRO A 157 3.42 -12.88 8.14
CA PRO A 157 2.58 -13.82 8.87
C PRO A 157 3.14 -14.18 10.25
N SER A 158 2.27 -14.18 11.25
CA SER A 158 2.60 -14.53 12.64
C SER A 158 3.04 -15.99 12.84
N SER A 159 2.80 -16.88 11.87
CA SER A 159 3.06 -18.33 12.01
C SER A 159 4.23 -18.87 11.18
N GLY A 160 5.12 -18.01 10.67
CA GLY A 160 6.29 -18.45 9.90
C GLY A 160 5.97 -19.16 8.57
N GLY A 161 4.70 -19.24 8.17
CA GLY A 161 4.28 -19.76 6.87
C GLY A 161 4.11 -18.65 5.83
N ILE A 162 4.30 -18.93 4.55
CA ILE A 162 4.27 -17.99 3.42
C ILE A 162 2.83 -17.59 3.04
N ARG A 163 1.98 -17.20 3.99
CA ARG A 163 0.66 -16.65 3.67
C ARG A 163 0.55 -15.23 4.20
N PRO A 164 0.24 -14.22 3.36
CA PRO A 164 -0.03 -12.89 3.88
C PRO A 164 -1.14 -12.92 4.93
N SER A 165 -1.20 -11.88 5.75
CA SER A 165 -2.24 -11.67 6.77
C SER A 165 -3.59 -12.18 6.27
N SER A 166 -4.21 -13.06 7.06
CA SER A 166 -5.44 -13.72 6.64
C SER A 166 -6.66 -12.78 6.61
N GLY A 167 -6.50 -11.51 7.00
CA GLY A 167 -7.45 -10.41 6.80
C GLY A 167 -6.93 -9.39 5.79
N GLY A 168 -7.86 -8.68 5.15
CA GLY A 168 -7.55 -7.52 4.31
C GLY A 168 -7.06 -6.34 5.15
N MET A 169 -6.53 -5.34 4.46
CA MET A 169 -6.12 -4.06 5.05
C MET A 169 -6.64 -2.93 4.17
N THR A 170 -7.19 -1.88 4.81
CA THR A 170 -7.56 -0.65 4.14
C THR A 170 -6.56 0.45 4.49
N THR A 171 -6.08 1.16 3.49
CA THR A 171 -5.24 2.35 3.68
C THR A 171 -6.05 3.60 3.37
N ASP A 172 -6.00 4.58 4.27
CA ASP A 172 -6.57 5.92 4.06
C ASP A 172 -5.46 6.97 4.21
N GLN A 173 -5.49 7.98 3.35
CA GLN A 173 -4.47 9.02 3.27
C GLN A 173 -5.15 10.36 3.05
N GLN A 174 -4.71 11.39 3.78
CA GLN A 174 -5.19 12.75 3.62
C GLN A 174 -4.04 13.73 3.71
N ARG A 175 -3.98 14.69 2.79
CA ARG A 175 -2.96 15.75 2.85
C ARG A 175 -3.15 16.59 4.11
N LEU A 176 -2.04 17.07 4.67
CA LEU A 176 -2.02 18.07 5.73
C LEU A 176 -1.57 19.40 5.11
N PRO A 177 -2.49 20.29 4.69
CA PRO A 177 -2.16 21.47 3.89
C PRO A 177 -1.21 22.42 4.61
N GLY A 178 -0.26 22.99 3.85
CA GLY A 178 0.75 23.89 4.41
C GLY A 178 1.86 23.18 5.20
N THR A 179 1.95 21.86 5.10
CA THR A 179 3.01 21.05 5.70
C THR A 179 3.65 20.13 4.67
N ASP A 180 4.83 19.58 4.98
CA ASP A 180 5.51 18.57 4.16
C ASP A 180 5.02 17.14 4.44
N TYR A 181 3.82 17.01 5.04
CA TYR A 181 3.26 15.74 5.48
C TYR A 181 1.89 15.44 4.86
N GLN A 182 1.56 14.16 4.87
CA GLN A 182 0.19 13.66 4.75
C GLN A 182 -0.09 12.71 5.92
N ALA A 183 -1.33 12.76 6.42
CA ALA A 183 -1.85 11.85 7.42
C ALA A 183 -2.14 10.49 6.77
N ILE A 184 -1.79 9.40 7.44
CA ILE A 184 -2.02 8.04 6.95
C ILE A 184 -2.64 7.16 8.04
N ALA A 185 -3.53 6.27 7.63
CA ALA A 185 -4.11 5.24 8.48
C ALA A 185 -4.10 3.88 7.77
N LEU A 186 -3.80 2.83 8.54
CA LEU A 186 -3.95 1.43 8.14
C LEU A 186 -5.01 0.79 9.04
N ASP A 187 -6.11 0.35 8.46
CA ASP A 187 -7.20 -0.37 9.15
C ASP A 187 -7.11 -1.86 8.77
N PHE A 188 -6.70 -2.68 9.73
CA PHE A 188 -6.56 -4.12 9.57
C PHE A 188 -7.90 -4.80 9.90
N GLU A 189 -8.40 -5.62 8.97
CA GLU A 189 -9.66 -6.34 9.17
C GLU A 189 -9.63 -7.23 10.41
N LYS A 190 -8.45 -7.78 10.73
CA LYS A 190 -8.20 -8.53 11.96
C LYS A 190 -7.28 -7.73 12.86
N VAL A 191 -7.78 -7.39 14.05
CA VAL A 191 -7.05 -6.56 15.04
C VAL A 191 -5.64 -7.10 15.35
N GLY A 192 -5.48 -8.41 15.45
CA GLY A 192 -4.17 -9.05 15.71
C GLY A 192 -3.15 -8.88 14.59
N ASP A 193 -3.57 -8.61 13.36
CA ASP A 193 -2.68 -8.47 12.21
C ASP A 193 -1.84 -7.18 12.27
N VAL A 194 -2.17 -6.24 13.14
CA VAL A 194 -1.32 -5.07 13.38
C VAL A 194 0.07 -5.48 13.89
N SER A 195 0.16 -6.55 14.69
CA SER A 195 1.44 -7.08 15.19
C SER A 195 2.31 -7.68 14.08
N ASN A 196 1.73 -7.93 12.91
CA ASN A 196 2.40 -8.46 11.73
C ASN A 196 2.98 -7.34 10.85
N TYR A 197 2.72 -6.06 11.15
CA TYR A 197 3.32 -4.94 10.43
C TYR A 197 4.84 -4.98 10.53
N VAL A 198 5.52 -4.82 9.39
CA VAL A 198 6.97 -4.83 9.30
C VAL A 198 7.50 -3.50 8.80
N ASP A 199 6.93 -2.99 7.72
CA ASP A 199 7.47 -1.80 7.04
C ASP A 199 6.42 -1.15 6.14
N THR A 200 6.72 0.07 5.70
CA THR A 200 6.00 0.75 4.64
C THR A 200 6.99 1.21 3.59
N ILE A 201 6.88 0.62 2.41
CA ILE A 201 7.65 1.05 1.25
C ILE A 201 6.86 2.13 0.53
N TRP A 202 7.53 3.21 0.14
CA TRP A 202 6.88 4.33 -0.53
C TRP A 202 7.68 4.82 -1.73
N MET A 203 6.97 5.45 -2.66
CA MET A 203 7.57 6.06 -3.85
C MET A 203 7.30 7.56 -3.84
N ASN A 204 8.31 8.36 -4.14
CA ASN A 204 8.16 9.81 -4.28
C ASN A 204 7.78 10.23 -5.70
N THR A 205 7.44 11.51 -5.89
CA THR A 205 7.10 12.10 -7.19
C THR A 205 8.21 11.99 -8.25
N SER A 206 9.46 11.81 -7.84
CA SER A 206 10.61 11.58 -8.75
C SER A 206 10.81 10.11 -9.11
N GLY A 207 9.96 9.21 -8.59
CA GLY A 207 10.06 7.76 -8.83
C GLY A 207 11.11 7.05 -7.97
N GLU A 208 11.69 7.72 -6.97
CA GLU A 208 12.57 7.06 -6.01
C GLU A 208 11.75 6.23 -5.03
N VAL A 209 12.21 5.01 -4.77
CA VAL A 209 11.57 4.10 -3.82
C VAL A 209 12.37 4.09 -2.51
N ARG A 210 11.66 4.19 -1.39
CA ARG A 210 12.24 4.32 -0.05
C ARG A 210 11.52 3.41 0.96
N ASP A 211 12.24 3.01 2.00
CA ASP A 211 11.66 2.35 3.17
C ASP A 211 10.96 3.35 4.10
N ALA A 212 10.31 2.87 5.17
CA ALA A 212 9.63 3.76 6.12
C ALA A 212 10.58 4.74 6.80
N ARG A 213 11.88 4.43 6.89
CA ARG A 213 12.91 5.29 7.50
C ARG A 213 13.46 6.33 6.54
N GLY A 214 13.01 6.34 5.28
CA GLY A 214 13.46 7.26 4.25
C GLY A 214 14.71 6.82 3.52
N ASN A 215 15.26 5.64 3.81
CA ASN A 215 16.42 5.11 3.10
C ASN A 215 16.01 4.73 1.68
N ARG A 216 16.85 5.10 0.71
CA ARG A 216 16.63 4.75 -0.69
C ARG A 216 16.85 3.25 -0.89
N LEU A 217 15.91 2.61 -1.56
CA LEU A 217 15.99 1.20 -1.92
C LEU A 217 16.61 1.02 -3.31
N PRO A 218 17.31 -0.10 -3.57
CA PRO A 218 17.61 -0.53 -4.92
C PRO A 218 16.33 -0.57 -5.74
N SER A 219 16.25 0.23 -6.81
CA SER A 219 15.10 0.29 -7.70
C SER A 219 15.47 0.62 -9.14
N THR A 220 14.61 0.26 -10.09
CA THR A 220 14.75 0.65 -11.50
C THR A 220 13.40 0.69 -12.20
N ALA A 221 13.27 1.59 -13.19
CA ALA A 221 12.11 1.62 -14.08
C ALA A 221 12.10 0.38 -14.99
N ILE A 222 10.95 -0.31 -15.04
CA ILE A 222 10.71 -1.53 -15.82
C ILE A 222 9.62 -1.36 -16.89
N GLY A 223 9.11 -0.13 -17.05
CA GLY A 223 8.12 0.21 -18.05
C GLY A 223 7.65 1.66 -17.89
N THR A 224 6.63 2.03 -18.64
CA THR A 224 6.02 3.36 -18.53
C THR A 224 5.26 3.48 -17.21
N GLY A 225 5.80 4.27 -16.26
CA GLY A 225 5.17 4.51 -14.97
C GLY A 225 5.30 3.35 -13.97
N GLU A 226 6.17 2.38 -14.24
CA GLU A 226 6.41 1.24 -13.34
C GLU A 226 7.84 1.17 -12.84
N THR A 227 7.98 0.95 -11.53
CA THR A 227 9.27 0.90 -10.84
C THR A 227 9.37 -0.38 -10.03
N PHE A 228 10.34 -1.22 -10.38
CA PHE A 228 10.75 -2.38 -9.58
C PHE A 228 11.63 -1.92 -8.42
N PHE A 229 11.54 -2.61 -7.28
CA PHE A 229 12.42 -2.39 -6.13
C PHE A 229 12.71 -3.68 -5.36
N VAL A 230 13.79 -3.63 -4.58
CA VAL A 230 14.15 -4.67 -3.61
C VAL A 230 14.31 -4.04 -2.22
N ALA A 231 13.64 -4.62 -1.23
CA ALA A 231 13.71 -4.21 0.17
C ALA A 231 14.27 -5.38 1.00
N HIS A 232 15.59 -5.52 1.06
CA HIS A 232 16.25 -6.65 1.73
C HIS A 232 15.91 -6.75 3.22
N ASP A 233 15.91 -5.63 3.94
CA ASP A 233 15.60 -5.58 5.38
C ASP A 233 14.17 -6.05 5.68
N SER A 234 13.25 -5.75 4.77
CA SER A 234 11.85 -6.16 4.84
C SER A 234 11.61 -7.56 4.26
N GLY A 235 12.59 -8.11 3.55
CA GLY A 235 12.56 -9.44 2.95
C GLY A 235 11.62 -9.54 1.75
N VAL A 236 11.45 -8.46 0.99
CA VAL A 236 10.52 -8.41 -0.14
C VAL A 236 11.15 -7.77 -1.39
N MET A 237 10.59 -8.09 -2.55
CA MET A 237 10.69 -7.27 -3.76
C MET A 237 9.31 -6.81 -4.18
N GLY A 238 9.23 -5.81 -5.03
CA GLY A 238 7.93 -5.32 -5.51
C GLY A 238 8.00 -4.46 -6.75
N VAL A 239 6.82 -4.10 -7.22
CA VAL A 239 6.61 -3.19 -8.35
C VAL A 239 5.57 -2.15 -7.91
N PHE A 240 5.92 -0.87 -8.07
CA PHE A 240 4.95 0.21 -8.12
C PHE A 240 4.44 0.36 -9.55
N ASN A 241 3.14 0.55 -9.71
CA ASN A 241 2.47 0.85 -10.96
C ASN A 241 1.49 2.04 -10.76
N PRO A 242 0.93 2.63 -11.82
CA PRO A 242 0.05 3.79 -11.68
C PRO A 242 -1.20 3.53 -10.83
N GLY A 243 -1.66 2.27 -10.74
CA GLY A 243 -2.82 1.85 -9.95
C GLY A 243 -2.51 1.45 -8.51
N GLY A 244 -1.24 1.50 -8.09
CA GLY A 244 -0.79 1.04 -6.78
C GLY A 244 0.52 0.25 -6.86
N GLY A 245 0.52 -0.96 -6.33
CA GLY A 245 1.70 -1.81 -6.43
C GLY A 245 1.48 -3.20 -5.87
N SER A 246 2.51 -4.02 -5.98
CA SER A 246 2.48 -5.41 -5.53
C SER A 246 3.84 -5.78 -4.99
N THR A 247 3.84 -6.61 -3.96
CA THR A 247 5.07 -7.10 -3.33
C THR A 247 5.03 -8.62 -3.24
N ARG A 248 6.23 -9.21 -3.26
CA ARG A 248 6.43 -10.63 -3.00
C ARG A 248 7.57 -10.80 -2.01
N PRO A 249 7.45 -11.71 -1.03
CA PRO A 249 8.60 -12.14 -0.24
C PRO A 249 9.74 -12.61 -1.14
N LEU A 250 10.97 -12.24 -0.79
CA LEU A 250 12.16 -12.81 -1.40
C LEU A 250 12.18 -14.32 -1.14
N SER A 251 12.48 -15.09 -2.18
CA SER A 251 12.61 -16.53 -2.07
C SER A 251 13.90 -16.90 -1.33
N ASP A 252 13.94 -18.13 -0.82
CA ASP A 252 15.16 -18.81 -0.37
C ASP A 252 15.99 -19.36 -1.55
N GLY A 253 15.42 -19.34 -2.75
CA GLY A 253 16.06 -19.75 -4.00
C GLY A 253 16.97 -18.67 -4.60
N GLN A 254 17.50 -18.95 -5.78
CA GLN A 254 18.36 -18.00 -6.50
C GLN A 254 17.55 -16.93 -7.22
N THR A 255 16.29 -17.21 -7.54
CA THR A 255 15.40 -16.27 -8.21
C THR A 255 14.12 -16.02 -7.43
N THR A 256 13.63 -14.79 -7.48
CA THR A 256 12.29 -14.43 -7.00
C THR A 256 11.51 -13.83 -8.15
N THR A 257 10.31 -14.35 -8.45
CA THR A 257 9.47 -13.90 -9.57
C THR A 257 8.12 -13.36 -9.08
N LEU A 258 7.79 -12.16 -9.53
CA LEU A 258 6.51 -11.48 -9.31
C LEU A 258 5.85 -11.26 -10.66
N GLY A 259 4.58 -11.69 -10.78
CA GLY A 259 3.73 -11.31 -11.89
C GLY A 259 2.81 -10.16 -11.49
N THR A 260 2.68 -9.18 -12.37
CA THR A 260 1.74 -8.07 -12.25
C THR A 260 1.00 -7.89 -13.55
N GLY A 261 -0.31 -7.73 -13.51
CA GLY A 261 -1.08 -7.51 -14.71
C GLY A 261 -2.55 -7.34 -14.41
N GLU A 262 -3.29 -7.01 -15.46
CA GLU A 262 -4.72 -6.79 -15.39
C GLU A 262 -5.42 -7.44 -16.57
N LYS A 263 -6.71 -7.67 -16.38
CA LYS A 263 -7.62 -8.06 -17.43
C LYS A 263 -8.71 -7.00 -17.49
N ALA A 264 -8.74 -6.23 -18.56
CA ALA A 264 -9.85 -5.33 -18.82
C ALA A 264 -11.14 -6.14 -19.05
N ASP A 265 -12.30 -5.59 -18.70
CA ASP A 265 -13.58 -6.27 -18.89
C ASP A 265 -13.80 -6.65 -20.36
N GLY A 266 -13.95 -7.94 -20.62
CA GLY A 266 -14.05 -8.50 -21.98
C GLY A 266 -12.76 -8.45 -22.81
N GLY A 267 -11.70 -7.81 -22.31
CA GLY A 267 -10.42 -7.63 -22.99
C GLY A 267 -9.39 -8.74 -22.72
N PRO A 268 -8.29 -8.77 -23.49
CA PRO A 268 -7.19 -9.70 -23.25
C PRO A 268 -6.51 -9.42 -21.91
N TRP A 269 -5.83 -10.44 -21.39
CA TRP A 269 -4.87 -10.26 -20.31
C TRP A 269 -3.66 -9.49 -20.81
N ALA A 270 -3.22 -8.49 -20.04
CA ALA A 270 -1.91 -7.88 -20.17
C ALA A 270 -1.12 -8.18 -18.89
N TRP A 271 -0.04 -8.94 -19.03
CA TRP A 271 0.75 -9.42 -17.90
C TRP A 271 2.22 -9.06 -18.06
N ARG A 272 2.87 -8.72 -16.95
CA ARG A 272 4.30 -8.55 -16.84
C ARG A 272 4.83 -9.50 -15.79
N SER A 273 5.85 -10.27 -16.15
CA SER A 273 6.63 -11.03 -15.18
C SER A 273 7.93 -10.30 -14.92
N VAL A 274 8.29 -10.17 -13.65
CA VAL A 274 9.52 -9.52 -13.19
C VAL A 274 10.23 -10.50 -12.27
N THR A 275 11.48 -10.80 -12.57
CA THR A 275 12.31 -11.73 -11.82
C THR A 275 13.57 -11.04 -11.34
N LEU A 276 13.86 -11.15 -10.05
CA LEU A 276 15.17 -10.83 -9.47
C LEU A 276 16.07 -12.06 -9.63
N LEU A 277 17.23 -11.86 -10.24
CA LEU A 277 18.28 -12.86 -10.46
C LEU A 277 19.57 -12.47 -9.74
N PRO A 278 20.50 -13.42 -9.52
CA PRO A 278 21.82 -13.13 -8.98
C PRO A 278 22.60 -12.13 -9.83
N GLU A 279 23.56 -11.44 -9.20
CA GLU A 279 24.42 -10.48 -9.87
C GLU A 279 25.18 -11.12 -11.05
N GLY A 280 25.28 -10.37 -12.15
CA GLY A 280 25.98 -10.83 -13.36
C GLY A 280 25.23 -11.86 -14.21
N SER A 281 23.96 -12.15 -13.89
CA SER A 281 23.10 -12.98 -14.74
C SER A 281 22.89 -12.34 -16.12
N LYS A 282 23.02 -13.15 -17.18
CA LYS A 282 22.90 -12.72 -18.59
C LYS A 282 22.14 -13.77 -19.41
N GLU A 283 21.80 -13.44 -20.65
CA GLU A 283 21.05 -14.34 -21.57
C GLU A 283 19.79 -14.94 -20.92
N VAL A 284 19.01 -14.07 -20.27
CA VAL A 284 17.83 -14.48 -19.52
C VAL A 284 16.68 -14.80 -20.48
N SER A 285 16.00 -15.91 -20.27
CA SER A 285 14.79 -16.28 -20.98
C SER A 285 13.69 -16.76 -20.03
N PHE A 286 12.44 -16.45 -20.38
CA PHE A 286 11.26 -16.88 -19.65
C PHE A 286 10.50 -17.91 -20.46
N GLU A 287 10.18 -19.01 -19.81
CA GLU A 287 9.26 -20.00 -20.34
C GLU A 287 7.85 -19.68 -19.86
N TRP A 288 7.00 -19.26 -20.78
CA TRP A 288 5.63 -18.86 -20.49
C TRP A 288 4.63 -20.01 -20.63
N VAL A 289 3.56 -19.92 -19.85
CA VAL A 289 2.36 -20.75 -19.94
C VAL A 289 1.17 -19.82 -20.16
N ASN A 290 0.24 -20.24 -21.01
CA ASN A 290 -0.96 -19.48 -21.40
C ASN A 290 -0.66 -18.10 -22.01
N ALA A 291 0.44 -17.96 -22.76
CA ALA A 291 0.83 -16.72 -23.45
C ALA A 291 0.57 -16.82 -24.97
N ASP A 292 -0.67 -17.11 -25.35
CA ASP A 292 -1.03 -17.50 -26.72
C ASP A 292 -0.82 -16.40 -27.78
N SER A 293 -0.69 -15.14 -27.35
CA SER A 293 -0.57 -13.97 -28.24
C SER A 293 0.81 -13.31 -28.25
N GLY A 294 1.83 -14.00 -27.73
CA GLY A 294 3.22 -13.61 -27.80
C GLY A 294 3.77 -13.10 -26.46
N ALA A 295 4.86 -13.71 -26.03
CA ALA A 295 5.72 -13.13 -25.01
C ALA A 295 6.71 -12.17 -25.69
N GLY A 296 6.82 -10.95 -25.17
CA GLY A 296 7.86 -10.02 -25.58
C GLY A 296 9.24 -10.50 -25.13
N ASP A 297 10.27 -9.87 -25.70
CA ASP A 297 11.65 -10.14 -25.33
C ASP A 297 11.90 -9.85 -23.85
N VAL A 298 12.79 -10.64 -23.24
CA VAL A 298 13.24 -10.42 -21.87
C VAL A 298 14.23 -9.26 -21.85
N ILE A 299 13.85 -8.20 -21.15
CA ILE A 299 14.71 -7.05 -20.88
C ILE A 299 15.39 -7.27 -19.53
N THR A 300 16.68 -6.98 -19.45
CA THR A 300 17.45 -7.07 -18.21
C THR A 300 18.03 -5.71 -17.84
N LYS A 301 18.09 -5.42 -16.54
CA LYS A 301 18.84 -4.28 -15.99
C LYS A 301 19.61 -4.68 -14.74
N PRO A 302 20.87 -4.22 -14.60
CA PRO A 302 21.57 -4.38 -13.34
C PRO A 302 20.92 -3.52 -12.26
N ILE A 303 20.95 -4.02 -11.03
CA ILE A 303 20.49 -3.34 -9.82
C ILE A 303 21.48 -3.70 -8.69
N PRO A 304 21.70 -2.85 -7.66
CA PRO A 304 22.55 -3.23 -6.54
C PRO A 304 22.18 -4.61 -5.97
N GLY A 305 23.14 -5.53 -5.97
CA GLY A 305 22.98 -6.90 -5.47
C GLY A 305 22.34 -7.90 -6.45
N GLY A 306 22.03 -7.54 -7.69
CA GLY A 306 21.40 -8.48 -8.62
C GLY A 306 21.17 -7.97 -10.05
N VAL A 307 20.35 -8.71 -10.78
CA VAL A 307 19.83 -8.33 -12.10
C VAL A 307 18.32 -8.48 -12.06
N VAL A 308 17.59 -7.45 -12.48
CA VAL A 308 16.16 -7.59 -12.72
C VAL A 308 15.93 -7.93 -14.19
N ALA A 309 15.18 -8.99 -14.45
CA ALA A 309 14.71 -9.35 -15.77
C ALA A 309 13.19 -9.23 -15.82
N TRP A 310 12.64 -8.71 -16.93
CA TRP A 310 11.20 -8.68 -17.11
C TRP A 310 10.81 -8.85 -18.56
N ALA A 311 9.60 -9.36 -18.77
CA ALA A 311 8.96 -9.47 -20.07
C ALA A 311 7.45 -9.31 -19.92
N GLN A 312 6.82 -8.89 -21.01
CA GLN A 312 5.37 -8.80 -21.11
C GLN A 312 4.83 -10.01 -21.87
N ALA A 313 3.64 -10.45 -21.51
CA ALA A 313 2.89 -11.44 -22.26
C ALA A 313 1.41 -11.08 -22.24
N SER A 314 0.69 -11.52 -23.26
CA SER A 314 -0.76 -11.38 -23.33
C SER A 314 -1.43 -12.71 -23.60
N ALA A 315 -2.67 -12.82 -23.11
CA ALA A 315 -3.51 -13.99 -23.33
C ALA A 315 -4.93 -13.57 -23.69
N PRO A 316 -5.69 -14.38 -24.45
CA PRO A 316 -7.08 -14.11 -24.77
C PRO A 316 -7.94 -13.93 -23.52
N SER A 317 -9.04 -13.18 -23.64
CA SER A 317 -9.98 -12.91 -22.54
C SER A 317 -10.60 -14.17 -21.93
N THR A 318 -10.63 -15.27 -22.67
CA THR A 318 -11.20 -16.57 -22.24
C THR A 318 -10.20 -17.46 -21.49
N SER A 319 -8.92 -17.08 -21.44
CA SER A 319 -7.85 -17.89 -20.83
C SER A 319 -7.62 -17.54 -19.35
N THR A 320 -6.98 -18.46 -18.63
CA THR A 320 -6.26 -18.18 -17.38
C THR A 320 -4.97 -17.46 -17.75
N GLY A 321 -4.78 -16.22 -17.32
CA GLY A 321 -3.75 -15.32 -17.87
C GLY A 321 -2.30 -15.86 -17.93
N PRO A 322 -1.40 -15.12 -18.61
CA PRO A 322 -0.02 -15.54 -18.80
C PRO A 322 0.71 -15.72 -17.46
N THR A 323 1.49 -16.78 -17.35
CA THR A 323 2.38 -17.00 -16.19
C THR A 323 3.73 -17.52 -16.65
N VAL A 324 4.80 -17.19 -15.92
CA VAL A 324 6.13 -17.77 -16.18
C VAL A 324 6.24 -19.07 -15.40
N ARG A 325 6.57 -20.16 -16.10
CA ARG A 325 6.82 -21.49 -15.52
C ARG A 325 8.25 -21.66 -15.08
N SER A 326 9.21 -21.23 -15.89
CA SER A 326 10.62 -21.33 -15.57
C SER A 326 11.41 -20.14 -16.09
N VAL A 327 12.51 -19.84 -15.41
CA VAL A 327 13.47 -18.80 -15.78
C VAL A 327 14.80 -19.48 -16.04
N THR A 328 15.42 -19.17 -17.18
CA THR A 328 16.76 -19.66 -17.53
C THR A 328 17.70 -18.47 -17.68
N TRP A 329 18.95 -18.61 -17.22
CA TRP A 329 19.99 -17.60 -17.36
C TRP A 329 21.39 -18.22 -17.42
N LEU A 330 22.38 -17.44 -17.86
CA LEU A 330 23.79 -17.72 -17.68
C LEU A 330 24.36 -16.90 -16.53
N ASP A 331 25.21 -17.50 -15.71
CA ASP A 331 25.96 -16.77 -14.69
C ASP A 331 27.24 -16.11 -15.25
N VAL A 332 28.02 -15.49 -14.36
CA VAL A 332 29.26 -14.78 -14.71
C VAL A 332 30.32 -15.69 -15.33
N VAL A 333 30.34 -16.98 -15.01
CA VAL A 333 31.29 -17.96 -15.59
C VAL A 333 30.72 -18.67 -16.84
N GLY A 334 29.48 -18.37 -17.22
CA GLY A 334 28.81 -18.92 -18.40
C GLY A 334 28.10 -20.25 -18.16
N THR A 335 27.89 -20.65 -16.90
CA THR A 335 27.07 -21.83 -16.58
C THR A 335 25.59 -21.49 -16.71
N ARG A 336 24.84 -22.38 -17.37
CA ARG A 336 23.39 -22.24 -17.56
C ARG A 336 22.64 -22.78 -16.36
N HIS A 337 21.74 -21.96 -15.84
CA HIS A 337 20.83 -22.28 -14.75
C HIS A 337 19.39 -22.21 -15.25
N THR A 338 18.53 -23.08 -14.73
CA THR A 338 17.08 -23.05 -14.97
C THR A 338 16.38 -23.31 -13.66
N GLU A 339 15.50 -22.39 -13.25
CA GLU A 339 14.71 -22.50 -12.03
C GLU A 339 13.22 -22.46 -12.35
N VAL A 340 12.45 -23.37 -11.74
CA VAL A 340 10.99 -23.39 -11.84
C VAL A 340 10.43 -22.31 -10.92
N VAL A 341 9.55 -21.47 -11.46
CA VAL A 341 8.87 -20.43 -10.69
C VAL A 341 7.82 -21.07 -9.78
N LYS A 342 7.89 -20.75 -8.49
CA LYS A 342 6.98 -21.25 -7.45
C LYS A 342 5.87 -20.25 -7.13
#